data_AF-X6H4J0-F1
#
_entry.id   AF-X6H4J0-F1
#
_cell.length_a   1.000
_cell.length_b   1.000
_cell.length_c   1.000
_cell.angle_alpha   90.00
_cell.angle_beta   90.00
_cell.angle_gamma   90.00
#
_symmetry.space_group_name_H-M   'P 1'
#
loop_
_entity.id
_entity.type
_entity.pdbx_description
1 polymer ?
#
loop_
_entity_poly.entity_id
_entity_poly.type
_entity_poly.pdbx_seq_one_letter_code
_entity_poly.pdbx_strand_id
1 'polypeptide(L)' 'MVVISSYLPEIMSLSDRLLVFRKGKVVEEFSALEATEEKVMYAAIN' A
#
# COMPACT_ATOMS: atom_id res chain seq x y z
N MET A 1 9.75 -4.68 9.40
CA MET A 1 9.22 -5.97 8.91
C MET A 1 8.78 -5.76 7.47
N VAL A 2 8.96 -6.73 6.57
CA VAL A 2 8.41 -6.66 5.21
C VAL A 2 7.28 -7.67 5.13
N VAL A 3 6.07 -7.20 4.81
CA VAL A 3 4.87 -8.02 4.69
C VAL A 3 4.37 -7.90 3.26
N ILE A 4 4.01 -9.04 2.67
CA ILE A 4 3.36 -9.12 1.37
C ILE A 4 2.09 -9.92 1.59
N SER A 5 0.94 -9.28 1.40
CA SER A 5 -0.39 -9.85 1.53
C SER A 5 -1.26 -9.33 0.39
N SER A 6 -2.27 -10.10 -0.01
CA SER A 6 -3.31 -9.65 -0.94
C SER A 6 -4.50 -9.00 -0.22
N TYR A 7 -4.50 -8.99 1.11
CA TYR A 7 -5.56 -8.41 1.93
C TYR A 7 -5.15 -7.03 2.47
N LEU A 8 -5.68 -5.98 1.86
CA LEU A 8 -5.30 -4.60 2.14
C LEU A 8 -5.52 -4.17 3.62
N PRO A 9 -6.64 -4.53 4.29
CA PRO A 9 -6.85 -4.16 5.69
C PRO A 9 -5.77 -4.68 6.64
N GLU A 10 -5.25 -5.88 6.39
CA GLU A 10 -4.17 -6.47 7.20
C GLU A 10 -2.85 -5.69 7.02
N ILE A 11 -2.47 -5.36 5.78
CA ILE A 11 -1.25 -4.57 5.54
C ILE A 11 -1.36 -3.20 6.18
N MET A 12 -2.52 -2.54 6.06
CA MET A 12 -2.74 -1.22 6.66
C MET A 12 -2.65 -1.25 8.20
N SER A 13 -3.04 -2.35 8.84
CA SER A 13 -2.94 -2.50 10.29
C SER A 13 -1.52 -2.80 10.79
N LEU A 14 -0.68 -3.40 9.95
CA LEU A 14 0.65 -3.90 10.35
C LEU A 14 1.81 -3.01 9.91
N SER A 15 1.59 -2.10 8.96
CA SER A 15 2.66 -1.40 8.26
C SER A 15 2.76 0.06 8.66
N ASP A 16 3.97 0.51 9.02
CA ASP A 16 4.28 1.93 9.23
C ASP A 16 4.35 2.70 7.89
N ARG A 17 4.73 2.00 6.82
CA ARG A 17 4.88 2.51 5.45
C ARG A 17 4.34 1.50 4.45
N LEU A 18 3.67 2.00 3.43
CA LEU A 18 3.01 1.21 2.40
C LEU A 18 3.53 1.62 1.03
N LEU A 19 4.08 0.66 0.28
CA LEU A 19 4.62 0.89 -1.06
C LEU A 19 3.73 0.19 -2.09
N VAL A 20 3.24 0.93 -3.07
CA VAL A 20 2.45 0.35 -4.17
C VAL A 20 3.38 0.04 -5.32
N PHE A 21 3.51 -1.25 -5.65
CA PHE A 21 4.36 -1.73 -6.74
C PHE A 21 3.52 -2.15 -7.93
N ARG A 22 3.78 -1.58 -9.11
CA ARG A 22 3.05 -1.87 -10.34
C ARG A 22 3.98 -1.75 -11.54
N LYS A 23 3.87 -2.72 -12.46
CA LYS A 23 4.64 -2.76 -13.72
C LYS A 23 6.16 -2.58 -13.50
N GLY A 24 6.71 -3.25 -12.49
CA GLY A 24 8.16 -3.27 -12.24
C GLY A 24 8.72 -2.05 -11.51
N LYS A 25 7.87 -1.14 -10.99
CA LYS A 25 8.32 0.02 -10.21
C LYS A 25 7.38 0.31 -9.04
N VAL A 26 7.91 1.00 -8.02
CA VAL A 26 7.08 1.67 -7.01
C VAL A 26 6.41 2.86 -7.68
N VAL A 27 5.08 2.91 -7.62
CA VAL A 27 4.29 4.01 -8.19
C VAL A 27 3.85 5.00 -7.14
N GLU A 28 3.71 4.57 -5.88
CA GLU A 28 3.30 5.43 -4.79
C GLU A 28 3.80 4.91 -3.45
N GLU A 29 3.96 5.82 -2.50
CA GLU A 29 4.36 5.55 -1.13
C GLU A 29 3.42 6.28 -0.17
N PHE A 30 2.96 5.57 0.87
CA PHE A 30 2.12 6.12 1.93
C PHE A 30 2.76 5.89 3.30
N SER A 31 2.66 6.88 4.18
CA SER A 31 2.76 6.64 5.61
C SER A 31 1.45 6.00 6.13
N ALA A 32 1.53 5.30 7.26
CA ALA A 32 0.34 4.71 7.90
C ALA A 32 -0.79 5.73 8.18
N LEU A 33 -0.44 7.00 8.43
CA LEU A 33 -1.40 8.07 8.71
C LEU A 33 -2.11 8.59 7.46
N GLU A 34 -1.47 8.49 6.30
CA GLU A 34 -1.99 9.03 5.04
C GLU A 34 -2.72 7.98 4.19
N ALA A 35 -2.43 6.70 4.46
CA ALA A 35 -2.99 5.56 3.78
C ALA A 35 -4.50 5.42 4.08
N THR A 36 -5.31 5.51 3.04
CA THR A 36 -6.71 5.08 3.06
C THR A 36 -6.89 3.97 2.05
N GLU A 37 -7.87 3.10 2.28
CA GLU A 37 -8.15 1.99 1.35
C GLU A 37 -8.39 2.51 -0.07
N GLU A 38 -9.16 3.59 -0.21
CA GLU A 38 -9.44 4.25 -1.49
C GLU A 38 -8.16 4.73 -2.20
N LYS A 39 -7.26 5.42 -1.50
CA LYS A 39 -6.00 5.93 -2.09
C LYS A 39 -5.09 4.79 -2.55
N VAL A 40 -4.94 3.76 -1.71
CA VAL A 40 -4.09 2.61 -2.03
C VAL A 40 -4.65 1.83 -3.22
N MET A 41 -5.97 1.60 -3.24
CA MET A 41 -6.62 0.94 -4.37
C MET A 41 -6.53 1.75 -5.65
N TYR A 42 -6.69 3.08 -5.57
CA TYR A 42 -6.51 3.98 -6.70
C TYR A 42 -5.08 3.89 -7.28
N ALA A 43 -4.05 3.92 -6.42
CA ALA A 43 -2.66 3.78 -6.81
C ALA A 43 -2.35 2.40 -7.45
N ALA A 44 -3.03 1.35 -7.00
CA ALA A 44 -2.85 -0.01 -7.49
C ALA A 44 -3.44 -0.24 -8.89
N ILE A 45 -4.51 0.48 -9.26
CA ILE A 45 -5.20 0.29 -10.54
C ILE A 45 -4.80 1.30 -11.62
N ASN A 46 -4.43 2.53 -11.26
CA ASN A 46 -4.06 3.60 -12.20
C ASN A 46 -2.59 3.54 -12.63
#